data_AF-A0A259Q2R8-F1
#
_entry.id   AF-A0A259Q2R8-F1
#
_cell.length_a   1.000
_cell.length_b   1.000
_cell.length_c   1.000
_cell.angle_alpha   90.00
_cell.angle_beta   90.00
_cell.angle_gamma   90.00
#
_symmetry.space_group_name_H-M   'P 1'
#
loop_
_entity.id
_entity.type
_entity.pdbx_description
1 polymer ?
#
loop_
_entity_poly.entity_id
_entity_poly.type
_entity_poly.pdbx_seq_one_letter_code
_entity_poly.pdbx_strand_id
1 'polypeptide(L)'
;QTLLFYRPTAPDAAALEQHLGAQGKAAAADFLAQLTALHDWSREAISAALKSVLKQHGLKMPQLAMPVRLMVTGREQTPAVDAVLALLGRDTVVQRLEKYLG
;
A
#
# COMPACT_ATOMS: atom_id res chain seq x y z
N GLN A 1 -3.69 9.26 -20.11
CA GLN A 1 -4.43 8.50 -19.08
C GLN A 1 -4.01 9.09 -17.72
N THR A 2 -4.57 10.25 -17.34
CA THR A 2 -3.99 11.14 -16.29
C THR A 2 -4.89 11.27 -15.05
N LEU A 3 -6.00 10.54 -15.00
CA LEU A 3 -7.05 10.72 -13.99
C LEU A 3 -6.78 10.01 -12.63
N LEU A 4 -5.65 9.32 -12.46
CA LEU A 4 -5.32 8.64 -11.19
C LEU A 4 -4.70 9.58 -10.14
N PHE A 5 -4.25 10.77 -10.54
CA PHE A 5 -3.45 11.66 -9.70
C PHE A 5 -4.27 12.58 -8.77
N TYR A 6 -5.56 12.80 -9.03
CA TYR A 6 -6.32 13.86 -8.33
C TYR A 6 -7.68 13.45 -7.72
N ARG A 7 -8.06 12.17 -7.78
CA ARG A 7 -9.28 11.71 -7.10
C ARG A 7 -8.94 11.14 -5.73
N PRO A 8 -9.67 11.52 -4.65
CA PRO A 8 -9.67 10.73 -3.44
C PRO A 8 -10.12 9.32 -3.83
N THR A 9 -9.28 8.33 -3.54
CA THR A 9 -9.68 6.94 -3.66
C THR A 9 -10.81 6.72 -2.67
N ALA A 10 -11.95 6.27 -3.18
CA ALA A 10 -13.06 5.79 -2.36
C ALA A 10 -13.03 4.26 -2.51
N PRO A 11 -12.11 3.55 -1.83
CA PRO A 11 -12.20 2.11 -1.75
C PRO A 11 -13.54 1.76 -1.13
N ASP A 12 -14.13 0.67 -1.59
CA ASP A 12 -15.28 0.08 -0.92
C ASP A 12 -14.86 -0.25 0.53
N ALA A 13 -15.53 0.39 1.49
CA ALA A 13 -15.16 0.29 2.90
C ALA A 13 -15.29 -1.15 3.40
N ALA A 14 -16.29 -1.89 2.91
CA ALA A 14 -16.48 -3.29 3.26
C ALA A 14 -15.34 -4.16 2.70
N ALA A 15 -14.89 -3.92 1.46
CA ALA A 15 -13.72 -4.61 0.92
C ALA A 15 -12.43 -4.28 1.70
N LEU A 16 -12.25 -3.03 2.12
CA LEU A 16 -11.10 -2.65 2.94
C LEU A 16 -11.14 -3.38 4.29
N GLU A 17 -12.27 -3.39 4.98
CA GLU A 17 -12.42 -4.08 6.27
C GLU A 17 -12.23 -5.60 6.15
N GLN A 18 -12.74 -6.21 5.06
CA GLN A 18 -12.57 -7.64 4.78
C GLN A 18 -11.10 -8.03 4.59
N HIS A 19 -10.29 -7.15 3.99
CA HIS A 19 -8.90 -7.46 3.66
C HIS A 19 -7.88 -6.94 4.67
N LEU A 20 -8.21 -5.88 5.42
CA LEU A 20 -7.26 -5.22 6.31
C LEU A 20 -7.11 -5.99 7.63
N GLY A 21 -8.19 -6.49 8.23
CA GLY A 21 -8.13 -7.25 9.50
C GLY A 21 -7.26 -6.60 10.60
N ALA A 22 -7.00 -7.32 11.71
CA ALA A 22 -6.09 -6.79 12.75
C ALA A 22 -4.60 -6.94 12.33
N GLN A 23 -4.24 -8.12 11.80
CA GLN A 23 -2.88 -8.43 11.42
C GLN A 23 -2.43 -7.66 10.15
N GLY A 24 -3.33 -7.48 9.18
CA GLY A 24 -3.04 -6.71 7.98
C GLY A 24 -2.94 -5.21 8.25
N LYS A 25 -3.74 -4.66 9.19
CA LYS A 25 -3.58 -3.26 9.65
C LYS A 25 -2.22 -3.03 10.28
N ALA A 26 -1.77 -3.93 11.17
CA ALA A 26 -0.45 -3.83 11.79
C ALA A 26 0.68 -3.91 10.74
N ALA A 27 0.59 -4.85 9.80
CA ALA A 27 1.57 -4.97 8.72
C ALA A 27 1.57 -3.76 7.78
N ALA A 28 0.40 -3.19 7.46
CA ALA A 28 0.30 -1.99 6.65
C ALA A 28 0.89 -0.75 7.33
N ALA A 29 0.74 -0.64 8.66
CA ALA A 29 1.37 0.41 9.46
C ALA A 29 2.91 0.28 9.46
N ASP A 30 3.44 -0.93 9.63
CA ASP A 30 4.89 -1.17 9.54
C ASP A 30 5.42 -0.90 8.12
N PHE A 31 4.66 -1.31 7.10
CA PHE A 31 4.99 -1.00 5.71
C PHE A 31 5.04 0.51 5.44
N LEU A 32 4.09 1.29 5.97
CA LEU A 32 4.12 2.74 5.90
C LEU A 32 5.39 3.31 6.56
N ALA A 33 5.77 2.81 7.74
CA ALA A 33 6.99 3.22 8.44
C ALA A 33 8.26 2.89 7.62
N GLN A 34 8.33 1.72 6.99
CA GLN A 34 9.45 1.37 6.11
C GLN A 34 9.49 2.24 4.86
N LEU A 35 8.33 2.54 4.25
CA LEU A 35 8.25 3.41 3.08
C LEU A 35 8.69 4.84 3.38
N THR A 36 8.34 5.40 4.54
CA THR A 36 8.78 6.74 4.95
C THR A 36 10.27 6.78 5.32
N ALA A 37 10.86 5.64 5.69
CA ALA A 37 12.30 5.53 5.93
C ALA A 37 13.14 5.33 4.65
N LEU A 38 12.51 5.07 3.49
CA LEU A 38 13.26 4.89 2.24
C LEU A 38 14.00 6.17 1.83
N HIS A 39 15.30 6.03 1.57
CA HIS A 39 16.14 7.08 1.00
C HIS A 39 15.95 7.22 -0.51
N ASP A 40 15.69 6.11 -1.20
CA ASP A 40 15.46 6.03 -2.64
C ASP A 40 14.03 5.53 -2.92
N TRP A 41 13.28 6.24 -3.76
CA TRP A 41 11.92 5.86 -4.16
C TRP A 41 11.93 5.14 -5.51
N SER A 42 12.43 3.91 -5.51
CA SER A 42 12.40 3.00 -6.65
C SER A 42 11.45 1.83 -6.44
N ARG A 43 11.04 1.19 -7.54
CA ARG A 43 10.21 -0.03 -7.49
C ARG A 43 10.92 -1.14 -6.69
N GLU A 44 12.23 -1.25 -6.84
CA GLU A 44 13.08 -2.22 -6.18
C GLU A 44 13.10 -2.00 -4.66
N ALA A 45 13.28 -0.75 -4.22
CA ALA A 45 13.23 -0.39 -2.80
C ALA A 45 11.84 -0.67 -2.19
N ILE A 46 10.77 -0.32 -2.90
CA ILE A 46 9.39 -0.59 -2.46
C ILE A 46 9.11 -2.10 -2.39
N SER A 47 9.56 -2.87 -3.38
CA SER A 47 9.42 -4.33 -3.41
C SER A 47 10.19 -5.00 -2.27
N ALA A 48 11.38 -4.47 -1.93
CA ALA A 48 12.16 -4.94 -0.80
C ALA A 48 11.45 -4.66 0.54
N ALA A 49 10.95 -3.45 0.75
CA ALA A 49 10.16 -3.10 1.94
C ALA A 49 8.91 -3.99 2.06
N LEU A 50 8.20 -4.24 0.97
CA LEU A 50 7.01 -5.09 0.97
C LEU A 50 7.36 -6.53 1.39
N LYS A 51 8.43 -7.11 0.85
CA LYS A 51 8.89 -8.45 1.21
C LYS A 51 9.38 -8.53 2.65
N SER A 52 10.02 -7.47 3.15
CA SER A 52 10.48 -7.35 4.54
C SER A 52 9.31 -7.48 5.50
N VAL A 53 8.26 -6.67 5.31
CA VAL A 53 7.05 -6.68 6.14
C VAL A 53 6.33 -8.02 6.08
N LEU A 54 6.16 -8.59 4.87
CA LEU A 54 5.54 -9.90 4.72
C LEU A 54 6.26 -10.97 5.54
N LYS A 55 7.60 -10.96 5.52
CA LYS A 55 8.43 -11.88 6.31
C LYS A 55 8.29 -11.61 7.81
N GLN A 56 8.33 -10.36 8.24
CA GLN A 56 8.22 -9.97 9.66
C GLN A 56 6.88 -10.38 10.27
N HIS A 57 5.79 -10.25 9.51
CA HIS A 57 4.44 -10.57 9.99
C HIS A 57 3.99 -12.01 9.65
N GLY A 58 4.81 -12.80 8.93
CA GLY A 58 4.44 -14.14 8.48
C GLY A 58 3.28 -14.15 7.48
N LEU A 59 3.12 -13.08 6.70
CA LEU A 59 2.02 -12.87 5.77
C LEU A 59 2.34 -13.35 4.36
N LYS A 60 1.31 -13.74 3.63
CA LYS A 60 1.37 -13.99 2.19
C LYS A 60 1.20 -12.68 1.42
N MET A 61 1.79 -12.60 0.23
CA MET A 61 1.75 -11.41 -0.63
C MET A 61 0.35 -10.75 -0.75
N PRO A 62 -0.75 -11.48 -1.00
CA PRO A 62 -2.08 -10.85 -1.14
C PRO A 62 -2.58 -10.18 0.14
N GLN A 63 -2.16 -10.66 1.32
CA GLN A 63 -2.66 -10.17 2.62
C GLN A 63 -2.16 -8.76 2.94
N LEU A 64 -1.04 -8.32 2.34
CA LEU A 64 -0.56 -6.94 2.44
C LEU A 64 -0.78 -6.17 1.12
N ALA A 65 -0.56 -6.81 -0.02
CA ALA A 65 -0.66 -6.13 -1.31
C ALA A 65 -2.10 -5.69 -1.63
N MET A 66 -3.12 -6.47 -1.29
CA MET A 66 -4.53 -6.11 -1.54
C MET A 66 -4.97 -4.89 -0.72
N PRO A 67 -4.81 -4.85 0.63
CA PRO A 67 -5.19 -3.66 1.39
C PRO A 67 -4.40 -2.42 0.98
N VAL A 68 -3.08 -2.54 0.74
CA VAL A 68 -2.27 -1.41 0.23
C VAL A 68 -2.80 -0.88 -1.10
N ARG A 69 -3.12 -1.77 -2.03
CA ARG A 69 -3.67 -1.41 -3.33
C ARG A 69 -5.03 -0.72 -3.21
N LEU A 70 -5.91 -1.21 -2.34
CA LEU A 70 -7.21 -0.60 -2.08
C LEU A 70 -7.05 0.81 -1.48
N MET A 71 -6.22 0.97 -0.46
CA MET A 71 -5.96 2.29 0.16
C MET A 71 -5.41 3.29 -0.86
N VAL A 72 -4.44 2.85 -1.68
CA VAL A 72 -3.72 3.74 -2.58
C VAL A 72 -4.44 3.97 -3.89
N THR A 73 -5.23 3.03 -4.41
CA THR A 73 -5.87 3.15 -5.75
C THR A 73 -7.39 3.06 -5.75
N GLY A 74 -8.00 2.57 -4.67
CA GLY A 74 -9.44 2.29 -4.62
C GLY A 74 -9.88 1.14 -5.52
N ARG A 75 -8.96 0.29 -6.01
CA ARG A 75 -9.24 -0.81 -6.94
C ARG A 75 -8.66 -2.12 -6.42
N GLU A 76 -9.39 -3.22 -6.62
CA GLU A 76 -8.93 -4.57 -6.26
C GLU A 76 -7.92 -5.11 -7.29
N GLN A 77 -8.10 -4.75 -8.56
CA GLN A 77 -7.22 -5.17 -9.66
C GLN A 77 -6.30 -4.03 -10.09
N THR A 78 -5.00 -4.25 -9.93
CA THR A 78 -3.95 -3.41 -10.52
C THR A 78 -2.82 -4.32 -11.01
N PRO A 79 -1.89 -3.81 -11.86
CA PRO A 79 -0.58 -4.42 -12.02
C PRO A 79 0.16 -4.54 -10.67
N ALA A 80 1.41 -4.96 -10.71
CA ALA A 80 2.24 -5.17 -9.51
C ALA A 80 2.19 -3.94 -8.57
N VAL A 81 1.91 -4.17 -7.28
CA VAL A 81 1.65 -3.08 -6.30
C VAL A 81 2.86 -2.15 -6.19
N ASP A 82 4.06 -2.71 -6.14
CA ASP A 82 5.35 -2.01 -6.15
C ASP A 82 5.49 -1.07 -7.36
N ALA A 83 5.08 -1.50 -8.55
CA ALA A 83 5.12 -0.67 -9.75
C ALA A 83 4.13 0.50 -9.69
N VAL A 84 2.93 0.26 -9.14
CA VAL A 84 1.92 1.31 -8.94
C VAL A 84 2.41 2.35 -7.93
N LEU A 85 2.97 1.91 -6.80
CA LEU A 85 3.50 2.82 -5.78
C LEU A 85 4.68 3.64 -6.30
N ALA A 86 5.59 3.02 -7.06
CA ALA A 86 6.68 3.71 -7.72
C ALA A 86 6.16 4.81 -8.67
N LEU A 87 5.12 4.51 -9.46
CA LEU A 87 4.52 5.47 -10.41
C LEU A 87 3.79 6.63 -9.73
N LEU A 88 3.10 6.37 -8.62
CA LEU A 88 2.35 7.39 -7.88
C LEU A 88 3.25 8.36 -7.13
N GLY A 89 4.45 7.92 -6.75
CA GLY A 89 5.41 8.72 -5.99
C GLY A 89 5.16 8.71 -4.48
N ARG A 90 6.22 9.02 -3.73
CA ARG A 90 6.29 8.92 -2.27
C ARG A 90 5.15 9.65 -1.56
N ASP A 91 5.04 10.94 -1.82
CA ASP A 91 4.12 11.82 -1.10
C ASP A 91 2.66 11.34 -1.24
N THR A 92 2.24 11.04 -2.47
CA THR A 92 0.89 10.53 -2.76
C THR A 92 0.62 9.20 -2.07
N VAL A 93 1.59 8.27 -2.07
CA VAL A 93 1.43 6.97 -1.43
C VAL A 93 1.34 7.10 0.09
N VAL A 94 2.25 7.86 0.70
CA VAL A 94 2.29 8.07 2.15
C VAL A 94 1.01 8.74 2.64
N GLN A 95 0.61 9.86 2.01
CA GLN A 95 -0.63 10.57 2.36
C GLN A 95 -1.87 9.68 2.25
N ARG A 96 -1.96 8.84 1.21
CA ARG A 96 -3.09 7.92 1.06
C ARG A 96 -3.09 6.82 2.12
N LEU A 97 -1.94 6.23 2.43
CA LEU A 97 -1.84 5.20 3.47
C LEU A 97 -2.13 5.75 4.86
N GLU A 98 -1.58 6.92 5.21
CA GLU A 98 -1.82 7.59 6.49
C GLU A 98 -3.31 7.84 6.74
N LYS A 99 -4.05 8.23 5.69
CA LYS A 99 -5.50 8.47 5.78
C LYS A 99 -6.33 7.27 6.27
N TYR A 100 -5.87 6.04 6.04
CA TYR A 100 -6.60 4.82 6.45
C TYR A 100 -5.98 4.12 7.67
N LEU A 101 -4.73 4.44 7.99
CA LEU A 101 -4.00 3.80 9.10
C LEU A 101 -4.01 4.64 10.38
N GLY A 102 -4.18 5.96 10.27
CA GLY A 102 -4.51 6.87 11.38
C GLY A 102 -5.97 6.78 11.80
#